data_AF-A0A6P0M6Y1-F1
#
_entry.id   AF-A0A6P0M6Y1-F1
#
_cell.length_a   1.000
_cell.length_b   1.000
_cell.length_c   1.000
_cell.angle_alpha   90.00
_cell.angle_beta   90.00
_cell.angle_gamma   90.00
#
_symmetry.space_group_name_H-M   'P 1'
#
loop_
_entity.id
_entity.type
_entity.pdbx_description
1 polymer ?
#
loop_
_entity_poly.entity_id
_entity_poly.type
_entity_poly.pdbx_seq_one_letter_code
_entity_poly.pdbx_strand_id
1 'polypeptide(L)' 'MLQTEYEFTLPAGYVDKQGNLHREGTMRLATAADEIVPLKDPRVQSNPAYLIVILLSRVVTRIGSV' A
#
# COMPACT_ATOMS: atom_id res chain seq x y z
N MET A 1 20.45 6.93 11.35
CA MET A 1 19.82 6.72 10.02
C MET A 1 18.40 7.25 10.08
N LEU A 2 17.84 7.74 8.97
CA LEU A 2 16.43 8.18 8.92
C LEU A 2 15.51 6.97 8.91
N GLN A 3 14.49 6.96 9.77
CA GLN A 3 13.40 6.00 9.69
C GLN A 3 12.57 6.33 8.44
N THR A 4 12.37 5.34 7.58
CA THR A 4 11.62 5.49 6.33
C THR A 4 10.47 4.48 6.22
N GLU A 5 10.35 3.58 7.20
CA GLU A 5 9.31 2.57 7.28
C GLU A 5 8.49 2.74 8.56
N TYR A 6 7.20 2.41 8.44
CA TYR A 6 6.20 2.56 9.48
C TYR A 6 5.30 1.33 9.51
N GLU A 7 4.99 0.87 10.71
CA GLU A 7 4.05 -0.22 10.93
C GLU A 7 2.61 0.30 10.88
N PHE A 8 1.70 -0.55 10.41
CA PHE A 8 0.27 -0.28 10.44
C PHE A 8 -0.51 -1.55 10.76
N THR A 9 -1.73 -1.38 11.28
CA THR A 9 -2.64 -2.47 11.57
C THR A 9 -3.86 -2.40 10.65
N LEU A 10 -4.25 -3.53 10.07
CA LEU A 10 -5.47 -3.74 9.32
C LEU A 10 -6.62 -4.04 10.30
N PRO A 11 -7.63 -3.16 10.44
CA PRO A 11 -8.71 -3.36 11.42
C PRO A 11 -9.49 -4.65 11.19
N ALA A 12 -9.77 -4.98 9.93
CA ALA A 12 -10.42 -6.22 9.52
C ALA A 12 -9.44 -7.40 9.32
N GLY A 13 -8.14 -7.11 9.18
CA GLY A 13 -7.13 -8.06 8.73
C GLY A 13 -7.24 -8.44 7.24
N TYR A 14 -6.29 -9.24 6.77
CA TYR A 14 -6.22 -9.83 5.44
C TYR A 14 -6.04 -11.35 5.57
N VAL A 15 -6.91 -12.14 4.94
CA VAL A 15 -6.80 -13.60 4.94
C VAL A 15 -6.03 -14.03 3.70
N ASP A 16 -4.91 -14.72 3.89
CA ASP A 16 -4.11 -15.22 2.77
C ASP A 16 -4.68 -16.52 2.17
N LYS A 17 -4.01 -17.04 1.15
CA LYS A 17 -4.41 -18.28 0.46
C LYS A 17 -4.37 -19.54 1.34
N GLN A 18 -3.67 -19.50 2.47
CA GLN A 18 -3.55 -20.60 3.44
C GLN A 18 -4.56 -20.47 4.58
N GLY A 19 -5.36 -19.40 4.60
CA GLY A 19 -6.33 -19.13 5.66
C GLY A 19 -5.76 -18.39 6.86
N ASN A 20 -4.51 -17.92 6.81
CA ASN A 20 -3.92 -17.16 7.92
C ASN A 20 -4.45 -15.71 7.91
N LEU A 21 -4.83 -15.22 9.10
CA LEU A 21 -5.26 -13.84 9.29
C LEU A 21 -4.07 -12.93 9.62
N HIS A 22 -3.74 -12.04 8.69
CA HIS A 22 -2.69 -11.02 8.83
C HIS A 22 -3.29 -9.70 9.29
N ARG A 23 -2.80 -9.14 10.39
CA ARG A 23 -3.26 -7.85 10.93
C ARG A 23 -2.20 -6.76 10.86
N GLU A 24 -0.93 -7.12 10.96
CA GLU A 24 0.15 -6.15 10.92
C GLU A 24 0.73 -6.03 9.51
N GLY A 25 1.21 -4.85 9.17
CA GLY A 25 1.91 -4.57 7.93
C GLY A 25 2.97 -3.49 8.11
N THR A 26 3.79 -3.33 7.08
CA THR A 26 4.80 -2.27 7.02
C THR A 26 4.65 -1.52 5.71
N MET A 27 4.81 -0.20 5.79
CA MET A 27 4.85 0.68 4.63
C MET A 27 6.08 1.59 4.68
N ARG A 28 6.56 2.02 3.52
CA ARG A 28 7.58 3.06 3.41
C ARG A 28 6.94 4.43 3.19
N LEU A 29 7.70 5.50 3.45
CA LEU A 29 7.32 6.84 3.02
C LEU A 29 7.09 6.88 1.51
N ALA A 30 6.03 7.58 1.10
CA ALA A 30 5.76 7.87 -0.30
C ALA A 30 6.81 8.84 -0.84
N THR A 31 7.23 8.62 -2.07
CA THR A 31 8.04 9.58 -2.84
C THR A 31 7.14 10.42 -3.73
N ALA A 32 7.63 11.56 -4.21
CA ALA A 32 6.90 12.35 -5.21
C ALA A 32 6.56 11.53 -6.47
N ALA A 33 7.40 10.56 -6.84
CA ALA A 33 7.12 9.66 -7.96
C ALA A 33 5.96 8.69 -7.67
N ASP A 34 5.79 8.27 -6.42
CA ASP A 34 4.65 7.42 -6.01
C ASP A 34 3.32 8.15 -6.14
N GLU A 35 3.29 9.46 -5.94
CA GLU A 35 2.07 10.27 -6.01
C GLU A 35 1.78 10.83 -7.41
N ILE A 36 2.81 11.27 -8.14
CA ILE A 36 2.63 11.98 -9.43
C ILE A 36 2.52 11.01 -10.61
N VAL A 37 3.32 9.95 -10.66
CA VAL A 37 3.34 9.03 -11.81
C VAL A 37 1.99 8.34 -12.04
N PRO A 38 1.25 7.88 -11.00
CA PRO A 38 -0.06 7.25 -11.20
C PRO A 38 -1.11 8.15 -11.85
N LEU A 39 -0.95 9.48 -11.84
CA LEU A 39 -1.90 10.40 -12.50
C LEU A 39 -1.96 10.19 -14.03
N LYS A 40 -0.96 9.51 -14.60
CA LYS A 40 -0.94 9.11 -16.01
C LYS A 40 -1.59 7.75 -16.28
N ASP A 41 -1.95 6.99 -15.25
CA ASP A 41 -2.60 5.68 -15.41
C ASP A 41 -4.03 5.88 -15.96
N PRO A 42 -4.42 5.20 -17.06
CA PRO A 42 -5.76 5.35 -17.64
C PRO A 42 -6.89 5.06 -16.65
N ARG A 43 -6.67 4.17 -15.67
CA ARG A 43 -7.68 3.85 -14.64
C ARG A 43 -7.88 5.03 -13.69
N VAL A 44 -6.82 5.76 -13.36
CA VAL A 44 -6.89 6.97 -12.52
C VAL A 44 -7.55 8.12 -13.27
N GLN A 45 -7.24 8.29 -14.55
CA GLN A 45 -7.89 9.30 -15.39
C GLN A 45 -9.39 9.03 -15.55
N SER A 46 -9.78 7.76 -15.71
CA SER A 46 -11.19 7.36 -15.77
C SER A 46 -11.90 7.43 -14.42
N ASN A 47 -11.19 7.14 -13.33
CA ASN A 47 -11.73 7.16 -11.97
C ASN A 47 -10.63 7.53 -10.96
N PRO A 48 -10.65 8.78 -10.45
CA PRO A 48 -9.64 9.26 -9.50
C PRO A 48 -9.51 8.42 -8.22
N ALA A 49 -10.53 7.65 -7.85
CA ALA A 49 -10.47 6.74 -6.70
C ALA A 49 -9.46 5.59 -6.87
N TYR A 50 -8.96 5.31 -8.09
CA TYR A 50 -7.88 4.34 -8.29
C TYR A 50 -6.52 4.84 -7.81
N LEU A 51 -6.33 6.15 -7.63
CA LEU A 51 -5.06 6.71 -7.20
C LEU A 51 -4.61 6.12 -5.86
N ILE A 52 -5.52 6.06 -4.89
CA ILE A 52 -5.21 5.52 -3.55
C ILE A 52 -4.82 4.04 -3.62
N VAL A 53 -5.47 3.25 -4.47
CA VAL A 53 -5.18 1.83 -4.64
C VAL A 53 -3.76 1.65 -5.19
N ILE A 54 -3.41 2.44 -6.22
CA ILE A 54 -2.07 2.38 -6.81
C ILE A 54 -1.02 2.89 -5.82
N LEU A 55 -1.28 3.99 -5.10
CA LEU A 55 -0.37 4.51 -4.10
C LEU A 55 -0.09 3.47 -3.01
N LEU A 56 -1.13 2.87 -2.41
CA LEU A 56 -0.99 1.83 -1.39
C LEU A 56 -0.19 0.63 -1.91
N SER A 57 -0.42 0.21 -3.16
CA SER A 57 0.35 -0.89 -3.78
C SER A 57 1.85 -0.60 -3.95
N ARG A 58 2.25 0.68 -3.98
CA ARG A 58 3.66 1.09 -4.11
C ARG A 58 4.38 1.26 -2.78
N VAL A 59 3.64 1.62 -1.73
CA VAL A 59 4.21 1.98 -0.43
C VAL A 59 4.10 0.87 0.61
N VAL A 60 3.12 -0.04 0.52
CA VAL A 60 3.03 -1.20 1.40
C VAL A 60 4.12 -2.20 1.00
N THR A 61 5.05 -2.47 1.91
CA THR A 61 6.20 -3.34 1.69
C THR A 61 6.00 -4.74 2.23
N ARG A 62 5.16 -4.91 3.25
CA ARG A 62 4.86 -6.21 3.87
C ARG A 62 3.46 -6.27 4.47
N ILE A 63 2.81 -7.43 4.41
CA ILE A 63 1.59 -7.74 5.16
C ILE A 63 1.81 -9.07 5.88
N GLY A 64 1.80 -9.04 7.21
CA GLY A 64 2.03 -10.19 8.07
C GLY A 64 3.49 -10.64 8.11
N SER A 65 3.67 -11.96 8.20
CA SER A 65 4.98 -12.64 8.26
C SER A 65 5.57 -12.96 6.88
N VAL A 66 4.90 -12.57 5.80
CA VAL A 66 5.29 -12.81 4.41
C VAL A 66 5.74 -11.53 3.75
#